data_AF-A0A8B6CE33-F1
#
_entry.id   AF-A0A8B6CE33-F1
#
_cell.length_a   1.000
_cell.length_b   1.000
_cell.length_c   1.000
_cell.angle_alpha   90.00
_cell.angle_beta   90.00
_cell.angle_gamma   90.00
#
_symmetry.space_group_name_H-M   'P 1'
#
loop_
_entity.id
_entity.type
_entity.pdbx_description
1 polymer ?
#
loop_
_entity_poly.entity_id
_entity_poly.type
_entity_poly.pdbx_seq_one_letter_code
_entity_poly.pdbx_strand_id
1 'polypeptide(L)'
;MDPPMARAKNKPAKTRMFNDDSICDLVGCYRCRTWPTVAREWFSRDRLYGWPSKDIIQELKSLGFFVVKKGHPFSSEADFEWRISLNLQERKLIHNLTDIQHMCYIILKMIKNEYLPSYCITTYHWKTCLFHVIEENPQSIWIHNRLYYCVELCMKQMLVWVENEFCPDYFIPKQNLFDGRLSNETKLENKHIYEKILEGGFNFLLYLNIDNIRDYFESGGCEKILH
;
A
#
# COMPACT_ATOMS: atom_id res chain seq x y z
N MET A 1 8.77 -35.20 3.26
CA MET A 1 7.51 -34.51 3.61
C MET A 1 7.71 -33.06 3.22
N ASP A 2 7.31 -32.70 2.01
CA ASP A 2 7.30 -31.30 1.59
C ASP A 2 6.22 -30.54 2.35
N PRO A 3 6.43 -29.26 2.70
CA PRO A 3 5.40 -28.46 3.33
C PRO A 3 4.23 -28.30 2.35
N PRO A 4 2.98 -28.23 2.84
CA PRO A 4 1.84 -28.05 1.96
C PRO A 4 1.96 -26.69 1.27
N MET A 5 2.20 -26.70 -0.05
CA MET A 5 1.92 -25.57 -0.93
C MET A 5 0.49 -25.10 -0.65
N ALA A 6 0.36 -23.97 0.04
CA ALA A 6 -0.92 -23.30 0.22
C ALA A 6 -1.47 -22.90 -1.16
N ARG A 7 -2.32 -23.76 -1.74
CA ARG A 7 -3.03 -23.50 -2.98
C ARG A 7 -3.79 -22.17 -2.86
N ALA A 8 -3.52 -21.26 -3.78
CA ALA A 8 -4.24 -20.01 -3.97
C ALA A 8 -5.74 -20.27 -4.19
N LYS A 9 -6.56 -20.19 -3.14
CA LYS A 9 -8.01 -20.43 -3.27
C LYS A 9 -8.86 -19.18 -3.51
N ASN A 10 -8.43 -17.97 -3.13
CA ASN A 10 -9.28 -16.76 -3.21
C ASN A 10 -8.59 -15.53 -3.84
N LYS A 11 -7.93 -15.67 -5.00
CA LYS A 11 -7.50 -14.48 -5.76
C LYS A 11 -8.66 -14.00 -6.64
N PRO A 12 -9.11 -12.73 -6.51
CA PRO A 12 -10.22 -12.19 -7.31
C PRO A 12 -9.84 -12.00 -8.79
N ALA A 13 -8.54 -12.03 -9.09
CA ALA A 13 -7.99 -11.83 -10.43
C ALA A 13 -7.82 -13.15 -11.18
N LYS A 14 -8.16 -13.14 -12.47
CA LYS A 14 -7.66 -14.10 -13.45
C LYS A 14 -6.42 -13.50 -14.12
N THR A 15 -5.26 -14.06 -13.82
CA THR A 15 -3.99 -13.63 -14.41
C THR A 15 -3.87 -14.18 -15.83
N ARG A 16 -3.62 -13.31 -16.81
CA ARG A 16 -3.32 -13.65 -18.21
C ARG A 16 -1.90 -13.21 -18.54
N MET A 17 -1.16 -14.09 -19.19
CA MET A 17 0.12 -13.76 -19.81
C MET A 17 -0.13 -13.50 -21.29
N PHE A 18 0.42 -12.41 -21.80
CA PHE A 18 0.44 -12.10 -23.22
C PHE A 18 1.75 -12.56 -23.87
N ASN A 19 1.78 -12.54 -25.20
CA ASN A 19 2.92 -13.04 -25.99
C ASN A 19 4.21 -12.23 -25.82
N ASP A 20 4.13 -11.05 -25.21
CA ASP A 20 5.25 -10.16 -24.90
C ASP A 20 5.73 -10.31 -23.44
N ASP A 21 5.39 -11.43 -22.79
CA ASP A 21 5.61 -11.72 -21.36
C ASP A 21 4.94 -10.72 -20.39
N SER A 22 4.08 -9.82 -20.88
CA SER A 22 3.29 -8.97 -20.01
C SER A 22 2.21 -9.76 -19.27
N ILE A 23 2.04 -9.45 -17.98
CA ILE A 23 1.09 -10.11 -17.10
C ILE A 23 -0.03 -9.12 -16.77
N CYS A 24 -1.28 -9.51 -16.98
CA CYS A 24 -2.46 -8.72 -16.66
C CYS A 24 -3.42 -9.48 -15.74
N ASP A 25 -3.88 -8.81 -14.69
CA ASP A 25 -4.88 -9.33 -13.76
C ASP A 25 -6.29 -8.80 -14.12
N LEU A 26 -7.16 -9.71 -14.56
CA LEU A 26 -8.56 -9.40 -14.85
C LEU A 26 -9.43 -9.68 -13.62
N VAL A 27 -10.01 -8.63 -13.03
CA VAL A 27 -10.86 -8.74 -11.84
C VAL A 27 -12.32 -8.44 -12.19
N GLY A 28 -13.20 -9.42 -12.03
CA GLY A 28 -14.65 -9.21 -12.12
C GLY A 28 -15.14 -8.41 -10.92
N CYS A 29 -15.92 -7.34 -11.16
CA CYS A 29 -16.41 -6.47 -10.11
C CYS A 29 -17.82 -5.93 -10.40
N TYR A 30 -18.53 -5.52 -9.35
CA TYR A 30 -19.73 -4.71 -9.46
C TYR A 30 -19.44 -3.27 -9.04
N ARG A 31 -19.94 -2.31 -9.82
CA ARG A 31 -19.83 -0.89 -9.50
C ARG A 31 -20.99 -0.45 -8.62
N CYS A 32 -20.66 0.18 -7.51
CA CYS A 32 -21.60 0.78 -6.57
C CYS A 32 -21.46 2.30 -6.62
N ARG A 33 -22.56 3.03 -6.85
CA ARG A 33 -22.54 4.50 -6.96
C ARG A 33 -22.52 5.19 -5.60
N THR A 34 -23.12 4.57 -4.59
CA THR A 34 -23.26 5.14 -3.24
C THR A 34 -22.22 4.54 -2.32
N TRP A 35 -21.32 5.35 -1.75
CA TRP A 35 -20.26 4.88 -0.86
C TRP A 35 -20.75 4.03 0.33
N PRO A 36 -19.96 3.01 0.74
CA PRO A 36 -20.33 2.13 1.83
C PRO A 36 -20.30 2.90 3.15
N THR A 37 -21.24 2.60 4.04
CA THR A 37 -21.38 3.29 5.34
C THR A 37 -20.09 3.27 6.16
N VAL A 38 -19.37 2.15 6.14
CA VAL A 38 -18.11 1.95 6.87
C VAL A 38 -16.97 2.88 6.44
N ALA A 39 -17.02 3.44 5.24
CA ALA A 39 -16.00 4.36 4.72
C ALA A 39 -16.43 5.83 4.78
N ARG A 40 -17.65 6.14 5.26
CA ARG A 40 -18.16 7.51 5.23
C ARG A 40 -17.40 8.45 6.16
N GLU A 41 -16.91 7.94 7.29
CA GLU A 41 -16.12 8.72 8.26
C GLU A 41 -14.86 9.32 7.63
N TRP A 42 -14.31 8.67 6.60
CA TRP A 42 -13.15 9.17 5.86
C TRP A 42 -13.37 10.57 5.26
N PHE A 43 -14.58 10.87 4.81
CA PHE A 43 -14.89 12.18 4.21
C PHE A 43 -15.00 13.30 5.23
N SER A 44 -15.37 12.97 6.47
CA SER A 44 -15.63 13.96 7.53
C SER A 44 -14.48 14.09 8.53
N ARG A 45 -13.44 13.24 8.44
CA ARG A 45 -12.32 13.29 9.39
C ARG A 45 -11.49 14.57 9.25
N ASP A 46 -11.02 15.05 10.38
CA ASP A 46 -10.16 16.23 10.47
C ASP A 46 -8.79 15.96 9.84
N ARG A 47 -8.31 16.91 9.05
CA ARG A 47 -7.02 16.84 8.35
C ARG A 47 -6.20 18.06 8.69
N LEU A 48 -5.35 17.93 9.71
CA LEU A 48 -4.56 19.03 10.24
C LEU A 48 -3.71 19.74 9.15
N TYR A 49 -3.15 18.96 8.23
CA TYR A 49 -2.26 19.46 7.18
C TYR A 49 -2.94 19.58 5.80
N GLY A 50 -4.26 19.37 5.74
CA GLY A 50 -5.07 19.65 4.55
C GLY A 50 -4.84 18.73 3.34
N TRP A 51 -4.14 17.61 3.51
CA TRP A 51 -4.03 16.57 2.47
C TRP A 51 -4.97 15.40 2.76
N PRO A 52 -5.70 14.88 1.76
CA PRO A 52 -5.88 15.43 0.41
C PRO A 52 -6.68 16.73 0.44
N SER A 53 -6.57 17.54 -0.61
CA SER A 53 -7.33 18.80 -0.70
C SER A 53 -8.84 18.53 -0.74
N LYS A 54 -9.64 19.54 -0.36
CA LYS A 54 -11.11 19.44 -0.38
C LYS A 54 -11.65 19.09 -1.77
N ASP A 55 -11.04 19.60 -2.83
CA ASP A 55 -11.45 19.32 -4.21
C ASP A 55 -11.23 17.85 -4.56
N ILE A 56 -10.06 17.30 -4.23
CA ILE A 56 -9.77 15.87 -4.39
C ILE A 56 -10.77 15.03 -3.59
N ILE A 57 -11.07 15.40 -2.35
CA ILE A 57 -12.07 14.70 -1.52
C ILE A 57 -13.45 14.68 -2.20
N GLN A 58 -13.90 15.79 -2.80
CA GLN A 58 -15.18 15.83 -3.53
C GLN A 58 -15.15 14.96 -4.79
N GLU A 59 -14.05 14.99 -5.54
CA GLU A 59 -13.90 14.13 -6.71
C GLU A 59 -13.95 12.65 -6.33
N LEU A 60 -13.23 12.23 -5.28
CA LEU A 60 -13.23 10.86 -4.77
C LEU A 60 -14.64 10.38 -4.38
N LYS A 61 -15.44 11.27 -3.80
CA LYS A 61 -16.84 10.99 -3.43
C LYS A 61 -17.71 10.68 -4.66
N SER A 62 -17.42 11.33 -5.79
CA SER A 62 -18.19 11.16 -7.04
C SER A 62 -17.90 9.85 -7.80
N LEU A 63 -16.73 9.22 -7.57
CA LEU A 63 -16.29 8.04 -8.31
C LEU A 63 -17.15 6.77 -8.06
N GLY A 64 -17.80 6.69 -6.89
CA GLY A 64 -18.40 5.45 -6.38
C GLY A 64 -17.33 4.47 -5.87
N PHE A 65 -17.61 3.17 -5.80
CA PHE A 65 -16.62 2.15 -5.46
C PHE A 65 -16.95 0.82 -6.15
N PHE A 66 -16.08 -0.18 -6.00
CA PHE A 66 -16.31 -1.52 -6.52
C PHE A 66 -16.43 -2.55 -5.40
N VAL A 67 -17.17 -3.62 -5.65
CA VAL A 67 -17.07 -4.85 -4.88
C VAL A 67 -16.53 -5.96 -5.76
N VAL A 68 -15.59 -6.74 -5.21
CA VAL A 68 -14.94 -7.86 -5.91
C VAL A 68 -15.18 -9.15 -5.15
N LYS A 69 -15.33 -10.27 -5.88
CA LYS A 69 -15.52 -11.58 -5.27
C LYS A 69 -14.20 -12.02 -4.60
N LYS A 70 -14.10 -11.81 -3.30
CA LYS A 70 -12.95 -12.18 -2.48
C LYS A 70 -13.39 -12.31 -1.02
N GLY A 71 -13.58 -13.54 -0.56
CA GLY A 71 -13.84 -13.80 0.84
C GLY A 71 -12.62 -13.70 1.74
N HIS A 72 -12.90 -13.53 3.02
CA HIS A 72 -11.92 -13.55 4.08
C HIS A 72 -11.30 -14.94 4.19
N PRO A 73 -9.96 -15.08 4.30
CA PRO A 73 -9.31 -16.39 4.29
C PRO A 73 -9.76 -17.35 5.41
N PHE A 74 -10.27 -16.79 6.52
CA PHE A 74 -10.69 -17.54 7.71
C PHE A 74 -12.21 -17.64 7.86
N SER A 75 -12.99 -17.15 6.90
CA SER A 75 -14.45 -17.24 6.95
C SER A 75 -14.95 -18.57 6.41
N SER A 76 -15.91 -19.19 7.10
CA SER A 76 -16.63 -20.36 6.61
C SER A 76 -17.53 -20.06 5.41
N GLU A 77 -17.87 -18.78 5.20
CA GLU A 77 -18.75 -18.30 4.12
C GLU A 77 -17.96 -17.55 3.03
N ALA A 78 -16.65 -17.75 2.94
CA ALA A 78 -15.76 -17.01 2.05
C ALA A 78 -16.19 -17.03 0.57
N ASP A 79 -16.92 -18.05 0.13
CA ASP A 79 -17.43 -18.17 -1.25
C ASP A 79 -18.57 -17.19 -1.57
N PHE A 80 -19.28 -16.70 -0.56
CA PHE A 80 -20.39 -15.75 -0.65
C PHE A 80 -19.97 -14.32 -0.30
N GLU A 81 -18.75 -14.13 0.18
CA GLU A 81 -18.23 -12.85 0.62
C GLU A 81 -17.66 -12.00 -0.52
N TRP A 82 -17.86 -10.69 -0.37
CA TRP A 82 -17.39 -9.67 -1.30
C TRP A 82 -16.53 -8.66 -0.56
N ARG A 83 -15.44 -8.23 -1.20
CA ARG A 83 -14.54 -7.23 -0.66
C ARG A 83 -14.76 -5.89 -1.34
N ILE A 84 -14.82 -4.82 -0.54
CA ILE A 84 -14.77 -3.43 -1.03
C ILE A 84 -13.43 -3.20 -1.74
N SER A 85 -13.48 -2.54 -2.89
CA SER A 85 -12.32 -2.13 -3.68
C SER A 85 -12.44 -0.65 -4.00
N LEU A 86 -11.47 0.11 -3.51
CA LEU A 86 -11.36 1.56 -3.68
C LEU A 86 -10.21 1.94 -4.62
N ASN A 87 -9.94 1.07 -5.61
CA ASN A 87 -8.82 1.23 -6.53
C ASN A 87 -8.86 2.58 -7.29
N LEU A 88 -10.05 3.07 -7.69
CA LEU A 88 -10.14 4.38 -8.37
C LEU A 88 -9.68 5.52 -7.46
N GLN A 89 -10.02 5.43 -6.18
CA GLN A 89 -9.64 6.42 -5.20
C GLN A 89 -8.15 6.40 -4.95
N GLU A 90 -7.59 5.20 -4.74
CA GLU A 90 -6.15 5.01 -4.59
C GLU A 90 -5.39 5.56 -5.79
N ARG A 91 -5.83 5.23 -7.01
CA ARG A 91 -5.21 5.74 -8.24
C ARG A 91 -5.30 7.25 -8.30
N LYS A 92 -6.45 7.83 -7.99
CA LYS A 92 -6.62 9.30 -7.98
C LYS A 92 -5.69 9.97 -6.96
N LEU A 93 -5.51 9.38 -5.78
CA LEU A 93 -4.56 9.89 -4.79
C LEU A 93 -3.11 9.79 -5.28
N ILE A 94 -2.71 8.64 -5.84
CA ILE A 94 -1.39 8.45 -6.44
C ILE A 94 -1.13 9.51 -7.51
N HIS A 95 -2.06 9.68 -8.46
CA HIS A 95 -1.93 10.68 -9.53
C HIS A 95 -1.81 12.14 -9.04
N ASN A 96 -2.20 12.43 -7.80
CA ASN A 96 -2.11 13.77 -7.21
C ASN A 96 -1.00 13.90 -6.17
N LEU A 97 -0.11 12.90 -6.06
CA LEU A 97 1.09 13.02 -5.26
C LEU A 97 2.07 13.98 -5.95
N THR A 98 2.80 14.75 -5.14
CA THR A 98 3.95 15.53 -5.61
C THR A 98 5.08 14.61 -6.07
N ASP A 99 6.04 15.15 -6.83
CA ASP A 99 7.20 14.39 -7.30
C ASP A 99 7.99 13.75 -6.14
N ILE A 100 8.13 14.47 -5.01
CA ILE A 100 8.86 13.96 -3.83
C ILE A 100 8.09 12.85 -3.13
N GLN A 101 6.76 12.95 -3.05
CA GLN A 101 5.91 11.89 -2.52
C GLN A 101 5.96 10.63 -3.41
N HIS A 102 5.98 10.81 -4.73
CA HIS A 102 6.19 9.71 -5.67
C HIS A 102 7.58 9.06 -5.51
N MET A 103 8.65 9.86 -5.42
CA MET A 103 9.99 9.34 -5.17
C MET A 103 10.07 8.56 -3.85
N CYS A 104 9.43 9.07 -2.79
CA CYS A 104 9.32 8.35 -1.52
C CYS A 104 8.63 7.00 -1.70
N TYR A 105 7.50 6.95 -2.42
CA TYR A 105 6.79 5.71 -2.69
C TYR A 105 7.65 4.68 -3.45
N ILE A 106 8.40 5.14 -4.46
CA ILE A 106 9.30 4.30 -5.25
C ILE A 106 10.35 3.66 -4.35
N ILE A 107 11.02 4.45 -3.51
CA ILE A 107 12.02 3.95 -2.57
C ILE A 107 11.40 2.93 -1.62
N LEU A 108 10.23 3.22 -1.04
CA LEU A 108 9.53 2.27 -0.15
C LEU A 108 9.19 0.95 -0.86
N LYS A 109 8.79 1.02 -2.14
CA LYS A 109 8.50 -0.16 -2.96
C LYS A 109 9.76 -0.98 -3.25
N MET A 110 10.89 -0.33 -3.52
CA MET A 110 12.18 -0.99 -3.72
C MET A 110 12.64 -1.69 -2.43
N ILE A 111 12.63 -0.97 -1.30
CA ILE A 111 12.94 -1.55 0.02
C ILE A 111 12.08 -2.78 0.26
N LYS A 112 10.77 -2.68 0.02
CA LYS A 112 9.84 -3.80 0.17
C LYS A 112 10.21 -4.99 -0.71
N ASN A 113 10.57 -4.78 -1.96
CA ASN A 113 10.79 -5.87 -2.91
C ASN A 113 12.16 -6.53 -2.74
N GLU A 114 13.18 -5.77 -2.35
CA GLU A 114 14.56 -6.25 -2.28
C GLU A 114 14.94 -6.76 -0.89
N TYR A 115 14.41 -6.18 0.19
CA TYR A 115 14.89 -6.44 1.56
C TYR A 115 13.83 -7.00 2.51
N LEU A 116 12.54 -6.89 2.17
CA LEU A 116 11.46 -7.28 3.09
C LEU A 116 10.76 -8.56 2.64
N PRO A 117 10.37 -9.45 3.56
CA PRO A 117 9.64 -10.67 3.25
C PRO A 117 8.37 -10.39 2.43
N SER A 118 8.11 -11.16 1.37
CA SER A 118 7.06 -10.86 0.38
C SER A 118 5.65 -11.35 0.77
N TYR A 119 5.54 -12.20 1.80
CA TYR A 119 4.33 -12.99 2.03
C TYR A 119 3.30 -12.31 2.98
N CYS A 120 3.75 -11.52 3.96
CA CYS A 120 2.87 -10.94 4.99
C CYS A 120 2.53 -9.47 4.70
N ILE A 121 3.54 -8.63 4.53
CA ILE A 121 3.44 -7.21 4.20
C ILE A 121 3.69 -7.06 2.71
N THR A 122 2.95 -6.20 2.03
CA THR A 122 2.99 -6.03 0.57
C THR A 122 3.16 -4.57 0.21
N THR A 123 3.41 -4.27 -1.07
CA THR A 123 3.48 -2.90 -1.58
C THR A 123 2.19 -2.11 -1.34
N TYR A 124 1.03 -2.77 -1.25
CA TYR A 124 -0.22 -2.14 -0.85
C TYR A 124 -0.16 -1.54 0.56
N HIS A 125 0.44 -2.24 1.52
CA HIS A 125 0.58 -1.74 2.89
C HIS A 125 1.49 -0.51 2.95
N TRP A 126 2.58 -0.51 2.17
CA TRP A 126 3.48 0.65 2.08
C TRP A 126 2.83 1.85 1.39
N LYS A 127 1.98 1.62 0.38
CA LYS A 127 1.14 2.67 -0.22
C LYS A 127 0.19 3.26 0.81
N THR A 128 -0.50 2.41 1.59
CA THR A 128 -1.36 2.84 2.69
C THR A 128 -0.58 3.65 3.72
N CYS A 129 0.59 3.17 4.14
CA CYS A 129 1.49 3.89 5.05
C CYS A 129 1.83 5.28 4.54
N LEU A 130 2.23 5.39 3.27
CA LEU A 130 2.55 6.66 2.66
C LEU A 130 1.35 7.63 2.70
N PHE A 131 0.13 7.18 2.40
CA PHE A 131 -1.05 8.04 2.48
C PHE A 131 -1.30 8.58 3.88
N HIS A 132 -1.20 7.74 4.91
CA HIS A 132 -1.32 8.19 6.30
C HIS A 132 -0.22 9.20 6.67
N VAL A 133 1.04 8.90 6.33
CA VAL A 133 2.17 9.80 6.63
C VAL A 133 2.04 11.15 5.90
N ILE A 134 1.53 11.18 4.67
CA ILE A 134 1.27 12.46 3.96
C ILE A 134 0.16 13.25 4.66
N GLU A 135 -0.92 12.59 5.09
CA GLU A 135 -2.04 13.25 5.78
C GLU A 135 -1.63 13.83 7.14
N GLU A 136 -0.76 13.12 7.85
CA GLU A 136 -0.33 13.41 9.22
C GLU A 136 0.88 14.34 9.30
N ASN A 137 1.40 14.84 8.17
CA ASN A 137 2.58 15.71 8.16
C ASN A 137 2.42 16.93 7.24
N PRO A 138 3.06 18.07 7.57
CA PRO A 138 2.95 19.28 6.77
C PRO A 138 3.59 19.12 5.38
N GLN A 139 3.02 19.74 4.36
CA GLN A 139 3.55 19.65 2.99
C GLN A 139 5.00 20.15 2.86
N SER A 140 5.46 21.02 3.78
CA SER A 140 6.83 21.56 3.81
C SER A 140 7.93 20.52 4.06
N ILE A 141 7.62 19.31 4.56
CA ILE A 141 8.63 18.25 4.70
C ILE A 141 8.90 17.50 3.39
N TRP A 142 7.97 17.56 2.43
CA TRP A 142 8.03 16.81 1.16
C TRP A 142 8.86 17.58 0.12
N ILE A 143 10.14 17.79 0.43
CA ILE A 143 11.13 18.48 -0.40
C ILE A 143 12.37 17.61 -0.62
N HIS A 144 13.13 17.84 -1.70
CA HIS A 144 14.24 16.98 -2.12
C HIS A 144 15.27 16.69 -1.01
N ASN A 145 15.72 17.72 -0.28
CA ASN A 145 16.72 17.57 0.79
C ASN A 145 16.18 16.83 2.04
N ARG A 146 14.88 16.52 2.08
CA ARG A 146 14.21 15.78 3.15
C ARG A 146 13.60 14.46 2.68
N LEU A 147 13.91 14.00 1.46
CA LEU A 147 13.38 12.74 0.94
C LEU A 147 13.72 11.56 1.86
N TYR A 148 14.97 11.46 2.32
CA TYR A 148 15.36 10.42 3.30
C TYR A 148 14.51 10.49 4.56
N TYR A 149 14.31 11.69 5.12
CA TYR A 149 13.49 11.88 6.31
C TYR A 149 12.04 11.41 6.08
N CYS A 150 11.46 11.66 4.91
CA CYS A 150 10.12 11.16 4.56
C CYS A 150 10.05 9.63 4.47
N VAL A 151 11.08 9.00 3.90
CA VAL A 151 11.20 7.53 3.87
C VAL A 151 11.32 6.99 5.29
N GLU A 152 12.16 7.61 6.12
CA GLU A 152 12.37 7.24 7.52
C GLU A 152 11.06 7.33 8.33
N LEU A 153 10.26 8.39 8.14
CA LEU A 153 8.93 8.52 8.76
C LEU A 153 8.01 7.35 8.39
N CYS A 154 7.97 6.96 7.12
CA CYS A 154 7.17 5.82 6.68
C CYS A 154 7.66 4.50 7.28
N MET A 155 8.98 4.30 7.37
CA MET A 155 9.58 3.12 8.00
C MET A 155 9.23 3.05 9.49
N LYS A 156 9.36 4.16 10.22
CA LYS A 156 8.98 4.27 11.63
C LYS A 156 7.48 3.99 11.84
N GLN A 157 6.62 4.56 10.99
CA GLN A 157 5.18 4.34 11.07
C GLN A 157 4.82 2.86 10.82
N MET A 158 5.44 2.22 9.82
CA MET A 158 5.23 0.80 9.55
C MET A 158 5.72 -0.07 10.71
N LEU A 159 6.85 0.26 11.32
CA LEU A 159 7.35 -0.43 12.52
C LEU A 159 6.33 -0.37 13.66
N VAL A 160 5.79 0.81 13.96
CA VAL A 160 4.73 0.98 14.98
C VAL A 160 3.51 0.13 14.65
N TRP A 161 3.07 0.07 13.39
CA TRP A 161 1.94 -0.77 13.00
C TRP A 161 2.24 -2.26 13.11
N VAL A 162 3.45 -2.70 12.79
CA VAL A 162 3.86 -4.10 12.94
C VAL A 162 3.91 -4.50 14.41
N GLU A 163 4.45 -3.63 15.28
CA GLU A 163 4.49 -3.88 16.72
C GLU A 163 3.10 -4.01 17.35
N ASN A 164 2.18 -3.15 16.91
CA ASN A 164 0.78 -3.14 17.35
C ASN A 164 -0.12 -4.12 16.57
N GLU A 165 0.42 -4.83 15.58
CA GLU A 165 -0.31 -5.75 14.70
C GLU A 165 -1.52 -5.12 14.01
N PHE A 166 -1.47 -3.81 13.77
CA PHE A 166 -2.58 -3.03 13.26
C PHE A 166 -2.13 -2.04 12.18
N CYS A 167 -2.49 -2.34 10.92
CA CYS A 167 -2.33 -1.44 9.79
C CYS A 167 -3.72 -0.95 9.35
N PRO A 168 -4.11 0.31 9.66
CA PRO A 168 -5.41 0.83 9.29
C PRO A 168 -5.53 0.99 7.78
N ASP A 169 -6.59 0.46 7.17
CA ASP A 169 -6.93 0.83 5.79
C ASP A 169 -7.15 2.35 5.71
N TYR A 170 -6.62 2.96 4.66
CA TYR A 170 -6.63 4.42 4.55
C TYR A 170 -8.04 4.99 4.47
N PHE A 171 -8.97 4.30 3.79
CA PHE A 171 -10.36 4.72 3.59
C PHE A 171 -11.33 4.11 4.61
N ILE A 172 -10.98 2.97 5.20
CA ILE A 172 -11.77 2.29 6.24
C ILE A 172 -10.88 2.10 7.48
N PRO A 173 -10.66 3.15 8.30
CA PRO A 173 -9.67 3.11 9.38
C PRO A 173 -9.83 1.96 10.38
N LYS A 174 -11.07 1.48 10.58
CA LYS A 174 -11.38 0.34 11.46
C LYS A 174 -10.99 -1.02 10.87
N GLN A 175 -10.68 -1.09 9.58
CA GLN A 175 -10.26 -2.32 8.92
C GLN A 175 -8.75 -2.49 9.07
N ASN A 176 -8.35 -3.55 9.78
CA ASN A 176 -6.94 -3.93 9.90
C ASN A 176 -6.48 -4.69 8.65
N LEU A 177 -5.53 -4.15 7.92
CA LEU A 177 -4.95 -4.78 6.73
C LEU A 177 -3.98 -5.92 7.06
N PHE A 178 -3.44 -5.97 8.29
CA PHE A 178 -2.61 -7.07 8.77
C PHE A 178 -3.41 -8.27 9.29
N ASP A 179 -4.73 -8.15 9.39
CA ASP A 179 -5.58 -9.22 9.89
C ASP A 179 -5.36 -10.51 9.10
N GLY A 180 -5.02 -11.58 9.83
CA GLY A 180 -4.75 -12.88 9.24
C GLY A 180 -3.46 -12.99 8.39
N ARG A 181 -2.55 -12.01 8.44
CA ARG A 181 -1.30 -11.98 7.66
C ARG A 181 -0.01 -12.05 8.46
N LEU A 182 -0.01 -11.52 9.68
CA LEU A 182 1.16 -11.50 10.56
C LEU A 182 1.08 -12.64 11.56
N SER A 183 2.07 -13.54 11.54
CA SER A 183 2.38 -14.43 12.67
C SER A 183 3.47 -13.81 13.55
N ASN A 184 3.64 -14.32 14.77
CA ASN A 184 4.68 -13.86 15.70
C ASN A 184 6.09 -13.90 15.08
N GLU A 185 6.41 -14.96 14.33
CA GLU A 185 7.70 -15.09 13.65
C GLU A 185 7.90 -13.98 12.62
N THR A 186 6.90 -13.78 11.78
CA THR A 186 6.96 -12.81 10.67
C THR A 186 6.96 -11.37 11.17
N LYS A 187 6.32 -11.11 12.32
CA LYS A 187 6.37 -9.84 13.04
C LYS A 187 7.78 -9.55 13.54
N LEU A 188 8.41 -10.51 14.23
CA LEU A 188 9.78 -10.37 14.73
C LEU A 188 10.78 -10.18 13.59
N GLU A 189 10.63 -10.93 12.50
CA GLU A 189 11.46 -10.79 11.30
C GLU A 189 11.34 -9.38 10.69
N ASN A 190 10.12 -8.89 10.43
CA ASN A 190 9.92 -7.55 9.88
C ASN A 190 10.44 -6.46 10.83
N LYS A 191 10.16 -6.59 12.13
CA LYS A 191 10.66 -5.65 13.15
C LYS A 191 12.17 -5.53 13.09
N HIS A 192 12.89 -6.66 13.14
CA HIS A 192 14.35 -6.69 13.11
C HIS A 192 14.92 -6.05 11.85
N ILE A 193 14.32 -6.32 10.69
CA ILE A 193 14.77 -5.72 9.42
C ILE A 193 14.52 -4.21 9.41
N TYR A 194 13.37 -3.74 9.91
CA TYR A 194 13.05 -2.32 9.95
C TYR A 194 13.99 -1.57 10.89
N GLU A 195 14.27 -2.12 12.07
CA GLU A 195 15.23 -1.56 13.03
C GLU A 195 16.61 -1.43 12.40
N LYS A 196 17.11 -2.48 11.72
CA LYS A 196 18.39 -2.41 11.01
C LYS A 196 18.44 -1.36 9.91
N ILE A 197 17.36 -1.23 9.12
CA ILE A 197 17.28 -0.20 8.07
C ILE A 197 17.32 1.20 8.70
N LEU A 198 16.60 1.40 9.79
CA LEU A 198 16.57 2.66 10.52
C LEU A 198 17.93 2.99 11.17
N GLU A 199 18.59 2.01 11.79
CA GLU A 199 19.95 2.12 12.34
C GLU A 199 20.99 2.46 11.27
N GLY A 200 20.85 1.88 10.07
CA GLY A 200 21.70 2.15 8.91
C GLY A 200 21.61 3.60 8.42
N GLY A 201 20.57 4.33 8.80
CA GLY A 201 20.47 5.76 8.56
C GLY A 201 20.41 6.10 7.06
N PHE A 202 20.93 7.29 6.72
CA PHE A 202 21.07 7.73 5.33
C PHE A 202 21.97 6.81 4.49
N ASN A 203 22.95 6.15 5.12
CA ASN A 203 23.88 5.26 4.42
C ASN A 203 23.15 4.08 3.79
N PHE A 204 22.07 3.58 4.40
CA PHE A 204 21.24 2.53 3.80
C PHE A 204 20.69 2.94 2.44
N LEU A 205 20.22 4.19 2.26
CA LEU A 205 19.74 4.65 0.96
C LEU A 205 20.88 4.79 -0.07
N LEU A 206 22.11 5.06 0.35
CA LEU A 206 23.26 5.05 -0.56
C LEU A 206 23.57 3.62 -1.04
N TYR A 207 23.39 2.62 -0.18
CA TYR A 207 23.55 1.20 -0.54
C TYR A 207 22.45 0.68 -1.46
N LEU A 208 21.24 1.26 -1.44
CA LEU A 208 20.18 0.93 -2.40
C LEU A 208 20.57 1.21 -3.86
N ASN A 209 21.66 1.94 -4.10
CA ASN A 209 22.26 2.32 -5.38
C ASN A 209 21.31 3.05 -6.36
N ILE A 210 21.83 4.09 -7.01
CA ILE A 210 21.10 4.83 -8.06
C ILE A 210 20.78 3.91 -9.25
N ASP A 211 21.59 2.88 -9.49
CA ASP A 211 21.36 1.90 -10.54
C ASP A 211 20.05 1.12 -10.33
N ASN A 212 19.69 0.72 -9.10
CA ASN A 212 18.40 0.03 -8.86
C ASN A 212 17.20 0.98 -9.08
N ILE A 213 17.36 2.27 -8.76
CA ILE A 213 16.33 3.29 -9.01
C ILE A 213 16.18 3.50 -10.52
N ARG A 214 17.30 3.63 -11.23
CA ARG A 214 17.36 3.77 -12.68
C ARG A 214 16.77 2.55 -13.38
N ASP A 215 17.15 1.34 -12.98
CA ASP A 215 16.64 0.07 -13.49
C ASP A 215 15.13 -0.06 -13.20
N TYR A 216 14.64 0.42 -12.05
CA TYR A 216 13.21 0.48 -11.77
C TYR A 216 12.47 1.40 -12.76
N PHE A 217 13.04 2.56 -13.10
CA PHE A 217 12.47 3.46 -14.10
C PHE A 217 12.57 2.87 -15.52
N GLU A 218 13.70 2.28 -15.89
CA GLU A 218 13.94 1.67 -17.21
C GLU A 218 13.09 0.40 -17.44
N SER A 219 12.75 -0.35 -16.39
CA SER A 219 11.88 -1.54 -16.45
C SER A 219 10.37 -1.25 -16.43
N GLY A 220 9.96 0.00 -16.63
CA GLY A 220 8.55 0.41 -16.65
C GLY A 220 7.89 0.46 -15.27
N GLY A 221 8.67 0.60 -14.20
CA GLY A 221 8.17 0.69 -12.83
C GLY A 221 7.19 1.85 -12.60
N CYS A 222 7.34 2.96 -13.34
CA CYS A 222 6.41 4.10 -13.32
C CYS A 222 4.99 3.73 -13.77
N GLU A 223 4.84 2.95 -14.85
CA GLU A 223 3.52 2.54 -15.33
C GLU A 223 2.82 1.63 -14.29
N LYS A 224 3.58 0.78 -13.60
CA LYS A 224 3.10 -0.06 -12.48
C LYS A 224 2.74 0.72 -11.20
N ILE A 225 3.00 2.03 -11.13
CA ILE A 225 2.53 2.89 -10.02
C ILE A 225 1.13 3.42 -10.32
N LEU A 226 0.80 3.60 -11.60
CA LEU A 226 -0.44 4.20 -12.09
C LEU A 226 -1.57 3.18 -12.34
N HIS A 227 -1.26 1.88 -12.25
CA HIS A 227 -2.18 0.74 -12.39
C HIS A 227 -2.41 0.04 -11.03
#